data_AF-A0A2J7PVN2-F1
#
_entry.id   AF-A0A2J7PVN2-F1
#
_cell.length_a   1.000
_cell.length_b   1.000
_cell.length_c   1.000
_cell.angle_alpha   90.00
_cell.angle_beta   90.00
_cell.angle_gamma   90.00
#
_symmetry.space_group_name_H-M   'P 1'
#
loop_
_entity.id
_entity.type
_entity.pdbx_description
1 polymer ?
#
loop_
_entity_poly.entity_id
_entity_poly.type
_entity_poly.pdbx_seq_one_letter_code
_entity_poly.pdbx_strand_id
1 'polypeptide(L)'
;MLSISVGSVEDIVKYHLHYRKVKARRIPRTLTDVNKMVHMQAASCPLQQFEDEGDAFLKSIVTTDETWVHYCIPKSQQSSREWRHTNSPKPKRARRSRSAGKVMATLFWDWQGFIHVDFLTDARTVNVAYY
;
A
#
# COMPACT_ATOMS: atom_id res chain seq x y z
N MET A 1 -1.73 0.12 41.99
CA MET A 1 -1.99 -1.03 41.10
C MET A 1 -3.45 -1.41 41.32
N LEU A 2 -4.31 -1.29 40.31
CA LEU A 2 -5.72 -1.68 40.49
C LEU A 2 -5.78 -3.20 40.69
N SER A 3 -6.38 -3.67 41.80
CA SER A 3 -6.52 -5.10 42.14
C SER A 3 -7.60 -5.79 41.29
N ILE A 4 -7.55 -5.62 39.97
CA ILE A 4 -8.54 -6.10 39.02
C ILE A 4 -7.87 -7.09 38.06
N SER A 5 -8.55 -8.20 37.77
CA SER A 5 -8.04 -9.21 36.84
C SER A 5 -8.01 -8.69 35.40
N VAL A 6 -7.06 -9.18 34.58
CA VAL A 6 -6.94 -8.79 33.16
C VAL A 6 -8.23 -9.07 32.38
N GLY A 7 -8.90 -10.20 32.65
CA GLY A 7 -10.18 -10.54 32.04
C GLY A 7 -11.29 -9.55 32.38
N SER A 8 -11.39 -9.14 33.65
CA SER A 8 -12.36 -8.11 34.07
C SER A 8 -12.09 -6.77 33.39
N VAL A 9 -10.83 -6.38 33.18
CA VAL A 9 -10.49 -5.16 32.43
C VAL A 9 -10.89 -5.29 30.96
N GLU A 10 -10.62 -6.43 30.32
CA GLU A 10 -11.01 -6.68 28.93
C GLU A 10 -12.53 -6.66 28.75
N ASP A 11 -13.28 -7.24 29.69
CA ASP A 11 -14.75 -7.25 29.65
C ASP A 11 -15.33 -5.86 29.84
N ILE A 12 -14.82 -5.08 30.80
CA ILE A 12 -15.23 -3.68 31.00
C ILE A 12 -14.97 -2.87 29.74
N VAL A 13 -13.76 -2.97 29.18
CA VAL A 13 -13.38 -2.22 27.98
C VAL A 13 -14.25 -2.61 26.78
N LYS A 14 -14.50 -3.91 26.56
CA LYS A 14 -15.20 -4.39 25.36
C LYS A 14 -16.72 -4.34 25.45
N TYR A 15 -17.30 -4.73 26.58
CA TYR A 15 -18.75 -4.93 26.72
C TYR A 15 -19.46 -3.81 27.47
N HIS A 16 -18.80 -3.16 28.43
CA HIS A 16 -19.42 -2.07 29.19
C HIS A 16 -19.07 -0.69 28.61
N LEU A 17 -17.84 -0.51 28.14
CA LEU A 17 -17.38 0.74 27.54
C LEU A 17 -17.43 0.70 25.99
N HIS A 18 -17.75 -0.46 25.40
CA HIS A 18 -17.88 -0.67 23.96
C HIS A 18 -16.65 -0.31 23.12
N TYR A 19 -15.45 -0.37 23.71
CA TYR A 19 -14.20 -0.19 22.98
C TYR A 19 -13.83 -1.43 22.18
N ARG A 20 -13.25 -1.20 21.01
CA ARG A 20 -12.71 -2.26 20.14
C ARG A 20 -11.23 -2.02 19.91
N LYS A 21 -10.45 -3.09 20.01
CA LYS A 21 -9.04 -3.08 19.58
C LYS A 21 -8.98 -3.05 18.06
N VAL A 22 -8.59 -1.91 17.51
CA VAL A 22 -8.40 -1.70 16.07
C VAL A 22 -6.91 -1.63 15.75
N LYS A 23 -6.52 -2.10 14.57
CA LYS A 23 -5.16 -1.91 14.06
C LYS A 23 -5.09 -0.58 13.33
N ALA A 24 -4.02 0.18 13.56
CA ALA A 24 -3.78 1.41 12.81
C ALA A 24 -3.69 1.12 11.30
N ARG A 25 -4.32 1.97 10.48
CA ARG A 25 -4.20 1.93 9.03
C ARG A 25 -2.81 2.41 8.63
N ARG A 26 -2.14 1.70 7.72
CA ARG A 26 -0.93 2.20 7.07
C ARG A 26 -1.30 3.27 6.06
N ILE A 27 -0.71 4.43 6.20
CA ILE A 27 -0.91 5.58 5.31
C ILE A 27 0.46 5.95 4.74
N PRO A 28 0.60 6.22 3.42
CA PRO A 28 1.89 6.55 2.81
C PRO A 28 2.56 7.78 3.43
N ARG A 29 1.76 8.82 3.74
CA ARG A 29 2.24 10.06 4.35
C ARG A 29 1.09 10.77 5.07
N THR A 30 1.39 11.40 6.20
CA THR A 30 0.46 12.33 6.85
C THR A 30 0.52 13.67 6.13
N LEU A 31 -0.62 14.12 5.59
CA LEU A 31 -0.72 15.40 4.87
C LEU A 31 -0.95 16.56 5.84
N THR A 32 -0.27 17.68 5.59
CA THR A 32 -0.56 18.97 6.22
C THR A 32 -1.87 19.55 5.66
N ASP A 33 -2.48 20.51 6.36
CA ASP A 33 -3.73 21.12 5.89
C ASP A 33 -3.54 21.89 4.58
N VAL A 34 -2.36 22.50 4.38
CA VAL A 34 -1.99 23.12 3.09
C VAL A 34 -1.97 22.09 1.97
N ASN A 35 -1.34 20.92 2.18
CA ASN A 35 -1.31 19.87 1.14
C ASN A 35 -2.72 19.34 0.83
N LYS A 36 -3.59 19.24 1.84
CA LYS A 36 -5.00 18.86 1.61
C LYS A 36 -5.72 19.89 0.76
N MET A 37 -5.53 21.18 1.05
CA MET A 37 -6.14 22.26 0.27
C MET A 37 -5.67 22.23 -1.20
N VAL A 38 -4.36 22.07 -1.42
CA VAL A 38 -3.81 21.94 -2.78
C VAL A 38 -4.39 20.73 -3.51
N HIS A 39 -4.51 19.58 -2.84
CA HIS A 39 -5.12 18.39 -3.43
C HIS A 39 -6.59 18.60 -3.77
N MET A 40 -7.36 19.27 -2.90
CA MET A 40 -8.77 19.59 -3.15
C MET A 40 -8.94 20.51 -4.36
N GLN A 41 -8.11 21.55 -4.46
CA GLN A 41 -8.13 22.49 -5.59
C GLN A 41 -7.72 21.80 -6.89
N ALA A 42 -6.69 20.96 -6.87
CA ALA A 42 -6.26 20.20 -8.04
C ALA A 42 -7.35 19.22 -8.52
N ALA A 43 -8.14 18.66 -7.60
CA ALA A 43 -9.24 17.75 -7.94
C ALA A 43 -10.48 18.46 -8.50
N SER A 44 -10.64 19.77 -8.31
CA SER A 44 -11.84 20.51 -8.74
C SER A 44 -12.02 20.50 -10.26
N CYS A 45 -10.95 20.70 -11.04
CA CYS A 45 -11.06 20.76 -12.49
C CYS A 45 -11.37 19.38 -13.13
N PRO A 46 -10.66 18.29 -12.80
CA PRO A 46 -11.02 16.96 -13.28
C PRO A 46 -12.41 16.50 -12.83
N LEU A 47 -12.85 16.93 -11.65
CA LEU A 47 -14.20 16.63 -11.16
C LEU A 47 -15.27 17.30 -12.04
N GLN A 48 -15.10 18.59 -12.37
CA GLN A 48 -16.02 19.28 -13.27
C GLN A 48 -16.07 18.62 -14.65
N GLN A 49 -14.91 18.25 -15.21
CA GLN A 49 -14.84 17.53 -16.50
C GLN A 49 -15.58 16.20 -16.44
N PHE A 50 -15.46 15.47 -15.33
CA PHE A 50 -16.23 14.25 -15.13
C PHE A 50 -17.74 14.52 -14.97
N GLU A 51 -18.14 15.61 -14.32
CA GLU A 51 -19.56 15.99 -14.23
C GLU A 51 -20.16 16.34 -15.61
N ASP A 52 -19.38 16.96 -16.49
CA ASP A 52 -19.82 17.40 -17.82
C ASP A 52 -19.81 16.26 -18.85
N GLU A 53 -18.78 15.42 -18.86
CA GLU A 53 -18.53 14.40 -19.90
C GLU A 53 -18.74 12.95 -19.41
N GLY A 54 -18.83 12.73 -18.10
CA GLY A 54 -19.02 11.42 -17.48
C GLY A 54 -17.91 10.41 -17.84
N ASP A 55 -18.33 9.20 -18.18
CA ASP A 55 -17.41 8.11 -18.54
C ASP A 55 -16.58 8.41 -19.80
N ALA A 56 -17.01 9.32 -20.67
CA ALA A 56 -16.23 9.67 -21.87
C ALA A 56 -14.90 10.31 -21.50
N PHE A 57 -14.88 11.16 -20.47
CA PHE A 57 -13.67 11.72 -19.90
C PHE A 57 -12.76 10.63 -19.32
N LEU A 58 -13.30 9.72 -18.49
CA LEU A 58 -12.49 8.64 -17.93
C LEU A 58 -11.88 7.73 -19.01
N LYS A 59 -12.61 7.50 -20.10
CA LYS A 59 -12.16 6.70 -21.24
C LYS A 59 -11.15 7.42 -22.14
N SER A 60 -10.96 8.72 -22.01
CA SER A 60 -9.95 9.46 -22.76
C SER A 60 -8.61 9.55 -22.02
N ILE A 61 -8.58 9.22 -20.72
CA ILE A 61 -7.36 9.29 -19.91
C ILE A 61 -6.44 8.11 -20.23
N VAL A 62 -5.23 8.45 -20.69
CA VAL A 62 -4.07 7.58 -20.63
C VAL A 62 -3.21 8.00 -19.45
N THR A 63 -2.83 7.06 -18.60
CA THR A 63 -1.96 7.33 -17.44
C THR A 63 -0.71 6.47 -17.47
N THR A 64 0.28 6.88 -16.68
CA THR A 64 1.54 6.17 -16.53
C THR A 64 2.03 6.21 -15.08
N ASP A 65 2.73 5.14 -14.69
CA ASP A 65 3.44 5.08 -13.42
C ASP A 65 4.67 4.16 -13.54
N GLU A 66 5.62 4.36 -12.64
CA GLU A 66 6.87 3.61 -12.57
C GLU A 66 6.89 2.76 -11.30
N THR A 67 7.14 1.46 -11.43
CA THR A 67 7.15 0.56 -10.29
C THR A 67 8.38 -0.33 -10.25
N TRP A 68 8.85 -0.63 -9.04
CA TRP A 68 9.93 -1.59 -8.83
C TRP A 68 9.39 -3.01 -8.77
N VAL A 69 9.75 -3.84 -9.75
CA VAL A 69 9.43 -5.26 -9.77
C VAL A 69 10.61 -6.04 -9.19
N HIS A 70 10.36 -6.72 -8.07
CA HIS A 70 11.36 -7.53 -7.39
C HIS A 70 11.31 -8.98 -7.87
N TYR A 71 12.47 -9.59 -8.18
CA TYR A 71 12.52 -11.01 -8.57
C TYR A 71 12.09 -11.98 -7.44
N CYS A 72 12.10 -11.51 -6.20
CA CYS A 72 11.67 -12.30 -5.04
C CYS A 72 10.63 -11.54 -4.24
N ILE A 73 9.47 -12.16 -4.02
CA ILE A 73 8.44 -11.63 -3.12
C ILE A 73 8.77 -12.06 -1.69
N PRO A 74 9.07 -11.14 -0.76
CA PRO A 74 9.28 -11.51 0.63
C PRO A 74 7.95 -11.98 1.25
N LYS A 75 7.86 -13.26 1.61
CA LYS A 75 6.73 -13.80 2.39
C LYS A 75 6.49 -12.92 3.64
N SER A 76 5.28 -12.36 3.74
CA SER A 76 4.84 -11.52 4.86
C SER A 76 4.86 -12.30 6.18
N GLN A 77 4.98 -11.61 7.32
CA GLN A 77 4.90 -12.25 8.64
C GLN A 77 3.59 -13.03 8.85
N GLN A 78 2.50 -12.60 8.22
CA GLN A 78 1.22 -13.31 8.29
C GLN A 78 1.25 -14.61 7.48
N SER A 79 1.87 -14.60 6.31
CA SER A 79 2.05 -15.82 5.48
C SER A 79 3.07 -16.81 6.06
N SER A 80 3.86 -16.40 7.06
CA SER A 80 4.81 -17.27 7.76
C SER A 80 4.28 -17.75 9.13
N ARG A 81 2.98 -17.63 9.37
CA ARG A 81 2.35 -18.20 10.56
C ARG A 81 2.29 -19.72 10.39
N GLU A 82 2.93 -20.42 11.30
CA GLU A 82 2.91 -21.87 11.39
C GLU A 82 2.18 -22.27 12.66
N TRP A 83 1.28 -23.25 12.57
CA TRP A 83 0.65 -23.86 13.74
C TRP A 83 1.68 -24.74 14.44
N ARG A 84 1.87 -24.54 15.75
CA ARG A 84 2.80 -25.32 16.56
C ARG A 84 2.25 -25.54 17.97
N HIS A 85 2.78 -26.55 18.64
CA HIS A 85 2.41 -26.91 20.01
C HIS A 85 2.95 -25.87 21.02
N THR A 86 2.26 -25.67 22.16
CA THR A 86 2.57 -24.63 23.16
C THR A 86 3.99 -24.70 23.70
N ASN A 87 4.54 -25.91 23.82
CA ASN A 87 5.89 -26.15 24.37
C ASN A 87 7.00 -26.15 23.30
N SER A 88 6.66 -25.92 22.03
CA SER A 88 7.64 -26.00 20.96
C SER A 88 8.49 -24.72 20.84
N PRO A 89 9.78 -24.82 20.48
CA PRO A 89 10.64 -23.66 20.30
C PRO A 89 10.11 -22.72 19.21
N LYS A 90 10.32 -21.41 19.41
CA LYS A 90 9.96 -20.40 18.41
C LYS A 90 10.68 -20.69 17.09
N PRO A 91 9.97 -20.70 15.94
CA PRO A 91 10.60 -20.88 14.65
C PRO A 91 11.65 -19.80 14.40
N LYS A 92 12.89 -20.22 14.15
CA LYS A 92 13.96 -19.34 13.70
C LYS A 92 13.95 -19.32 12.18
N ARG A 93 13.71 -18.15 11.59
CA ARG A 93 13.79 -17.97 10.14
C ARG A 93 15.08 -17.21 9.81
N ALA A 94 15.98 -17.85 9.07
CA ALA A 94 17.11 -17.14 8.48
C ALA A 94 16.57 -16.03 7.56
N ARG A 95 17.05 -14.80 7.76
CA ARG A 95 16.73 -13.67 6.89
C ARG A 95 17.30 -14.01 5.50
N ARG A 96 16.45 -14.31 4.52
CA ARG A 96 16.92 -14.45 3.14
C ARG A 96 17.55 -13.12 2.73
N SER A 97 18.76 -13.19 2.20
CA SER A 97 19.48 -12.04 1.65
C SER A 97 18.57 -11.27 0.70
N ARG A 98 18.57 -9.93 0.81
CA ARG A 98 17.87 -9.01 -0.10
C ARG A 98 18.54 -8.89 -1.48
N SER A 99 19.49 -9.77 -1.80
CA SER A 99 20.25 -9.75 -3.06
C SER A 99 19.48 -10.23 -4.30
N ALA A 100 18.15 -10.42 -4.20
CA ALA A 100 17.34 -10.59 -5.38
C ALA A 100 17.28 -9.24 -6.12
N GLY A 101 17.78 -9.21 -7.34
CA GLY A 101 17.70 -8.05 -8.21
C GLY A 101 16.28 -7.49 -8.33
N LYS A 102 16.19 -6.26 -8.83
CA LYS A 102 14.95 -5.57 -9.13
C LYS A 102 15.08 -4.90 -10.49
N VAL A 103 13.99 -4.83 -11.22
CA VAL A 103 13.87 -4.07 -12.47
C VAL A 103 12.83 -2.97 -12.25
N MET A 104 13.02 -1.82 -12.90
CA MET A 104 12.02 -0.77 -12.95
C MET A 104 11.13 -1.05 -14.16
N ALA A 105 9.82 -1.05 -13.95
CA ALA A 105 8.84 -1.18 -15.00
C ALA A 105 8.09 0.14 -15.15
N THR A 106 8.04 0.67 -16.36
CA THR A 106 7.23 1.84 -16.70
C THR A 106 5.99 1.34 -17.45
N LEU A 107 4.83 1.68 -16.93
CA LEU A 107 3.54 1.18 -17.41
C LEU A 107 2.75 2.34 -17.99
N PHE A 108 2.15 2.16 -19.17
CA PHE A 108 1.14 3.04 -19.72
C PHE A 108 -0.14 2.25 -19.93
N TRP A 109 -1.27 2.79 -19.49
CA TRP A 109 -2.56 2.15 -19.64
C TRP A 109 -3.69 3.17 -19.76
N ASP A 110 -4.77 2.72 -20.39
CA ASP A 110 -6.04 3.43 -20.48
C ASP A 110 -7.17 2.57 -19.89
N TRP A 111 -8.41 2.92 -20.20
CA TRP A 111 -9.59 2.17 -19.79
C TRP A 111 -9.73 0.79 -20.46
N GLN A 112 -9.08 0.54 -21.61
CA GLN A 112 -9.12 -0.74 -22.32
C GLN A 112 -8.05 -1.70 -21.81
N GLY A 113 -6.90 -1.18 -21.40
CA GLY A 113 -5.85 -1.98 -20.79
C GLY A 113 -4.46 -1.37 -20.94
N PHE A 114 -3.44 -2.24 -20.90
CA PHE A 114 -2.05 -1.82 -21.08
C PHE A 114 -1.78 -1.41 -22.52
N ILE A 115 -1.27 -0.20 -22.69
CA ILE A 115 -0.82 0.34 -23.98
C ILE A 115 0.65 0.00 -24.19
N HIS A 116 1.47 0.23 -23.16
CA HIS A 116 2.90 0.02 -23.23
C HIS A 116 3.47 -0.41 -21.88
N VAL A 117 4.46 -1.29 -21.94
CA VAL A 117 5.23 -1.74 -20.78
C VAL A 117 6.69 -1.75 -21.19
N ASP A 118 7.51 -0.95 -20.52
CA ASP A 118 8.96 -1.01 -20.68
C ASP A 118 9.62 -1.51 -19.40
N PHE A 119 10.70 -2.29 -19.57
CA PHE A 119 11.49 -2.83 -18.49
C PHE A 119 12.90 -2.29 -18.58
N LEU A 120 13.22 -1.38 -17.66
CA LEU A 120 14.57 -0.88 -17.50
C LEU A 120 15.43 -1.93 -16.81
N THR A 121 16.12 -2.71 -17.62
CA THR A 121 17.15 -3.66 -17.20
C THR A 121 18.49 -2.92 -17.05
N ASP A 122 19.40 -3.39 -16.18
CA ASP A 122 20.73 -2.80 -15.90
C ASP A 122 20.87 -1.73 -14.81
N ALA A 123 20.03 -1.75 -13.76
CA ALA A 123 20.17 -0.88 -12.58
C ALA A 123 20.18 0.63 -12.90
N ARG A 124 19.73 1.02 -14.09
CA ARG A 124 19.53 2.40 -14.49
C ARG A 124 18.31 2.97 -13.76
N THR A 125 18.34 4.27 -13.51
CA THR A 125 17.20 5.03 -12.99
C THR A 125 16.61 5.82 -14.14
N VAL A 126 15.29 5.97 -14.15
CA VAL A 126 14.63 6.84 -15.12
C VAL A 126 15.13 8.28 -14.93
N ASN A 127 15.48 8.91 -16.05
CA ASN A 127 15.92 10.28 -16.13
C ASN A 127 15.13 11.01 -17.23
N VAL A 128 15.34 12.31 -17.36
CA VAL A 128 14.63 13.13 -18.36
C VAL A 128 14.93 12.69 -19.81
N ALA A 129 16.07 12.05 -20.08
CA ALA A 129 16.42 11.59 -21.42
C ALA A 129 15.82 10.22 -21.80
N TYR A 130 15.32 9.49 -20.80
CA TYR A 130 14.64 8.20 -20.98
C TYR A 130 13.14 8.39 -21.26
N TYR A 131 12.56 9.50 -20.79
CA TYR A 131 11.23 9.97 -21.15
C TYR A 131 11.24 10.74 -22.47
#